data_AF-A0A847IUL7-F1
#
_entry.id   AF-A0A847IUL7-F1
#
_cell.length_a   1.000
_cell.length_b   1.000
_cell.length_c   1.000
_cell.angle_alpha   90.00
_cell.angle_beta   90.00
_cell.angle_gamma   90.00
#
_symmetry.space_group_name_H-M   'P 1'
#
loop_
_entity.id
_entity.type
_entity.pdbx_description
1 polymer ?
#
loop_
_entity_poly.entity_id
_entity_poly.type
_entity_poly.pdbx_seq_one_letter_code
_entity_poly.pdbx_strand_id
1 'polypeptide(L)'
;MKRLLLFFLPLTLAFTPLRSDEGMWLVHLMEKNLVKQMQKKGMKIKPDIIYDNDRTTLSSAVVSMDFGCTGSIISDNGLLITNHHCAYSDIHAFSTPEENYLEEGFWARNVSEEKPVPGKNVYFLRKVFDVTDRVLQLRDTLTGRRMYALLEKEYQQMTGYDCMCASMWSGSRYYMYCYQKYSDVRLVGAPPVSIAAYGGETDNWEWPQHKGDFALYRIYTAPDGSPADYDPANVPLVPDAKLTISAKGIREGDFVMALGYPFQTNRYNSSFGLYEKQTVTYPVVVRTSKTHLEIMNRWMESDPAVRLQYADTYFSLANVSELREGEVLSLIRHRFVDNRREEEAKVRQWISASANTSELWGTLFEDLEYAYSVTEELTAAREWYKQTIISSRFLLMARRVAGLRAEVRRNGTDTVDCTRDEFSSYYRRMMDYYNGYHPGLEKEWFVSALRDFCENVPRRYWGEYLSSRYDHFNGDASRLAENIFDNSVFRSRESFRDYFLTPHLIDEINADPACLLNHSYDTPRFNEEENRLLGTINAR
;
A
#
# COMPACT_ATOMS: atom_id res chain seq x y z
N MET A 1 59.10 17.86 47.86
CA MET A 1 58.99 17.87 46.38
C MET A 1 58.93 16.43 45.86
N LYS A 2 57.74 15.87 45.65
CA LYS A 2 57.55 14.59 44.94
C LYS A 2 56.36 14.76 44.00
N ARG A 3 56.61 14.50 42.71
CA ARG A 3 55.76 14.83 41.56
C ARG A 3 54.50 13.94 41.56
N LEU A 4 53.32 14.55 41.51
CA LEU A 4 52.07 13.87 41.12
C LEU A 4 52.07 13.73 39.59
N LEU A 5 52.04 12.48 39.10
CA LEU A 5 51.76 12.15 37.70
C LEU A 5 50.28 11.77 37.61
N LEU A 6 49.47 12.69 37.10
CA LEU A 6 48.10 12.45 36.64
C LEU A 6 48.17 11.60 35.37
N PHE A 7 47.75 10.33 35.45
CA PHE A 7 47.44 9.53 34.27
C PHE A 7 46.04 9.90 33.78
N PHE A 8 45.96 10.77 32.78
CA PHE A 8 44.78 10.91 31.92
C PHE A 8 44.75 9.70 30.99
N LEU A 9 43.90 8.71 31.29
CA LEU A 9 43.58 7.63 30.37
C LEU A 9 42.52 8.15 29.39
N PRO A 10 42.79 8.31 28.08
CA PRO A 10 41.75 8.67 27.14
C PRO A 10 40.81 7.46 27.01
N LEU A 11 39.57 7.64 27.45
CA LEU A 11 38.48 6.70 27.22
C LEU A 11 38.16 6.72 25.72
N THR A 12 38.94 5.99 24.93
CA THR A 12 38.61 5.71 23.53
C THR A 12 37.38 4.83 23.52
N LEU A 13 36.20 5.46 23.46
CA LEU A 13 34.98 4.83 22.98
C LEU A 13 35.24 4.35 21.55
N ALA A 14 35.70 3.11 21.43
CA ALA A 14 35.69 2.39 20.17
C ALA A 14 34.22 2.20 19.81
N PHE A 15 33.67 3.13 19.04
CA PHE A 15 32.44 2.91 18.30
C PHE A 15 32.71 1.75 17.34
N THR A 16 32.42 0.52 17.76
CA THR A 16 32.24 -0.55 16.80
C THR A 16 31.08 -0.13 15.91
N PRO A 17 31.26 -0.01 14.59
CA PRO A 17 30.13 0.27 13.71
C PRO A 17 29.12 -0.86 13.94
N LEU A 18 28.00 -0.52 14.57
CA LEU A 18 26.83 -1.38 14.64
C LEU A 18 26.31 -1.49 13.21
N ARG A 19 26.79 -2.52 12.51
CA ARG A 19 26.20 -2.93 11.24
C ARG A 19 24.88 -3.60 11.60
N SER A 20 23.75 -3.00 11.22
CA SER A 20 22.48 -3.72 11.24
C SER A 20 22.64 -4.93 10.31
N ASP A 21 22.19 -6.11 10.76
CA ASP A 21 22.09 -7.23 9.83
C ASP A 21 20.89 -6.95 8.95
N GLU A 22 21.14 -6.70 7.67
CA GLU A 22 20.08 -6.49 6.70
C GLU A 22 19.38 -7.82 6.39
N GLY A 23 18.06 -7.88 6.49
CA GLY A 23 17.31 -9.09 6.10
C GLY A 23 15.85 -9.08 6.53
N MET A 24 14.97 -9.53 5.63
CA MET A 24 13.62 -9.98 5.98
C MET A 24 13.58 -11.49 5.71
N TRP A 25 13.55 -12.28 6.79
CA TRP A 25 13.75 -13.71 6.73
C TRP A 25 12.41 -14.44 6.84
N LEU A 26 12.17 -15.40 5.96
CA LEU A 26 10.95 -16.21 6.00
C LEU A 26 10.99 -17.13 7.23
N VAL A 27 9.96 -17.05 8.07
CA VAL A 27 9.92 -17.78 9.36
C VAL A 27 10.02 -19.31 9.21
N HIS A 28 9.58 -19.84 8.07
CA HIS A 28 9.66 -21.27 7.75
C HIS A 28 11.02 -21.69 7.13
N LEU A 29 11.91 -20.74 6.81
CA LEU A 29 13.24 -20.96 6.24
C LEU A 29 14.35 -20.38 7.11
N MET A 30 14.34 -20.69 8.41
CA MET A 30 15.36 -20.23 9.34
C MET A 30 16.66 -21.05 9.18
N GLU A 31 17.56 -20.56 8.33
CA GLU A 31 18.84 -21.22 8.08
C GLU A 31 19.73 -21.30 9.33
N LYS A 32 20.54 -22.38 9.42
CA LYS A 32 21.45 -22.62 10.56
C LYS A 32 22.42 -21.46 10.81
N ASN A 33 22.87 -20.79 9.75
CA ASN A 33 23.81 -19.67 9.87
C ASN A 33 23.13 -18.42 10.43
N LEU A 34 21.91 -18.10 9.97
CA LEU A 34 21.10 -17.02 10.52
C LEU A 34 20.84 -17.24 12.02
N VAL A 35 20.42 -18.44 12.40
CA VAL A 35 20.18 -18.80 13.80
C VAL A 35 21.43 -18.57 14.67
N LYS A 36 22.60 -19.01 14.20
CA LYS A 36 23.87 -18.80 14.92
C LYS A 36 24.18 -17.31 15.08
N GLN A 37 23.89 -16.49 14.06
CA GLN A 37 24.07 -15.04 14.14
C GLN A 37 23.11 -14.42 15.17
N MET A 38 21.83 -14.78 15.15
CA MET A 38 20.85 -14.31 16.13
C MET A 38 21.24 -14.69 17.56
N GLN A 39 21.69 -15.93 17.78
CA GLN A 39 22.18 -16.39 19.08
C GLN A 39 23.42 -15.61 19.54
N LYS A 40 24.37 -15.36 18.63
CA LYS A 40 25.55 -14.52 18.91
C LYS A 40 25.15 -13.08 19.28
N LYS A 41 24.06 -12.57 18.69
CA LYS A 41 23.49 -11.25 18.99
C LYS A 41 22.60 -11.21 20.24
N GLY A 42 22.39 -12.34 20.90
CA GLY A 42 21.70 -12.40 22.20
C GLY A 42 20.38 -13.16 22.21
N MET A 43 19.92 -13.70 21.08
CA MET A 43 18.73 -14.55 21.04
C MET A 43 18.92 -15.78 21.96
N LYS A 44 17.99 -15.94 22.92
CA LYS A 44 18.01 -17.07 23.88
C LYS A 44 17.03 -18.18 23.52
N ILE A 45 16.02 -17.88 22.70
CA ILE A 45 15.03 -18.87 22.27
C ILE A 45 15.61 -19.81 21.21
N LYS A 46 15.02 -21.01 21.09
CA LYS A 46 15.32 -21.93 20.00
C LYS A 46 14.54 -21.51 18.74
N PRO A 47 15.07 -21.74 17.53
CA PRO A 47 14.40 -21.34 16.28
C PRO A 47 13.05 -22.02 16.05
N ASP A 48 12.88 -23.25 16.51
CA ASP A 48 11.63 -24.01 16.37
C ASP A 48 10.49 -23.46 17.24
N ILE A 49 10.78 -22.50 18.12
CA ILE A 49 9.78 -21.72 18.86
C ILE A 49 9.27 -20.55 18.01
N ILE A 50 9.97 -20.15 16.94
CA ILE A 50 9.57 -19.03 16.08
C ILE A 50 8.42 -19.44 15.16
N TYR A 51 8.56 -20.58 14.48
CA TYR A 51 7.55 -21.11 13.56
C TYR A 51 7.67 -22.64 13.44
N ASP A 52 6.52 -23.31 13.37
CA ASP A 52 6.37 -24.74 13.12
C ASP A 52 4.96 -25.00 12.54
N ASN A 53 4.85 -25.91 11.57
CA ASN A 53 3.59 -26.22 10.89
C ASN A 53 2.57 -26.95 11.77
N ASP A 54 3.04 -27.59 12.84
CA ASP A 54 2.27 -28.55 13.63
C ASP A 54 2.28 -28.23 15.13
N ARG A 55 2.99 -27.18 15.55
CA ARG A 55 3.09 -26.74 16.95
C ARG A 55 2.74 -25.26 17.12
N THR A 56 2.17 -24.94 18.27
CA THR A 56 2.02 -23.55 18.72
C THR A 56 3.40 -22.92 18.93
N THR A 57 3.61 -21.77 18.28
CA THR A 57 4.89 -21.04 18.25
C THR A 57 4.67 -19.54 18.44
N LEU A 58 5.73 -18.73 18.44
CA LEU A 58 5.62 -17.27 18.53
C LEU A 58 4.81 -16.68 17.38
N SER A 59 4.93 -17.21 16.17
CA SER A 59 4.11 -16.77 15.04
C SER A 59 2.62 -17.00 15.26
N SER A 60 2.22 -17.95 16.11
CA SER A 60 0.81 -18.19 16.45
C SER A 60 0.17 -17.03 17.23
N ALA A 61 0.98 -16.12 17.79
CA ALA A 61 0.50 -14.90 18.46
C ALA A 61 0.63 -13.65 17.57
N VAL A 62 1.20 -13.75 16.36
CA VAL A 62 1.45 -12.63 15.45
C VAL A 62 0.54 -12.75 14.25
N VAL A 63 -0.21 -11.68 13.97
CA VAL A 63 -1.29 -11.71 12.99
C VAL A 63 -1.14 -10.64 11.94
N SER A 64 -1.70 -10.91 10.77
CA SER A 64 -1.91 -9.91 9.73
C SER A 64 -3.28 -9.29 9.91
N MET A 65 -3.37 -7.96 9.85
CA MET A 65 -4.62 -7.21 9.80
C MET A 65 -4.84 -6.77 8.35
N ASP A 66 -5.78 -7.41 7.67
CA ASP A 66 -6.09 -7.21 6.24
C ASP A 66 -4.87 -7.24 5.29
N PHE A 67 -3.74 -7.83 5.71
CA PHE A 67 -2.44 -7.75 5.02
C PHE A 67 -1.91 -6.32 4.80
N GLY A 68 -2.44 -5.34 5.51
CA GLY A 68 -1.93 -3.95 5.54
C GLY A 68 -1.06 -3.66 6.76
N CYS A 69 -1.32 -4.33 7.88
CA CYS A 69 -0.59 -4.14 9.13
C CYS A 69 -0.33 -5.46 9.87
N THR A 70 0.58 -5.42 10.83
CA THR A 70 0.85 -6.53 11.75
C THR A 70 0.26 -6.22 13.12
N GLY A 71 -0.42 -7.18 13.74
CA GLY A 71 -0.86 -7.13 15.13
C GLY A 71 -0.28 -8.27 15.95
N SER A 72 -0.47 -8.22 17.26
CA SER A 72 -0.11 -9.34 18.15
C SER A 72 -1.09 -9.54 19.29
N ILE A 73 -1.33 -10.80 19.66
CA ILE A 73 -2.20 -11.17 20.77
C ILE A 73 -1.45 -11.00 22.09
N ILE A 74 -2.05 -10.29 23.05
CA ILE A 74 -1.41 -9.92 24.32
C ILE A 74 -2.22 -10.35 25.56
N SER A 75 -3.28 -11.15 25.39
CA SER A 75 -4.15 -11.61 26.48
C SER A 75 -4.73 -13.01 26.21
N ASP A 76 -5.37 -13.60 27.21
CA ASP A 76 -6.10 -14.89 27.08
C ASP A 76 -7.52 -14.73 26.51
N ASN A 77 -7.95 -13.50 26.22
CA ASN A 77 -9.29 -13.19 25.72
C ASN A 77 -9.25 -12.36 24.43
N GLY A 78 -8.29 -12.69 23.56
CA GLY A 78 -8.26 -12.17 22.19
C GLY A 78 -7.87 -10.70 22.04
N LEU A 79 -7.43 -10.03 23.11
CA LEU A 79 -6.90 -8.66 23.01
C LEU A 79 -5.66 -8.64 22.13
N LEU A 80 -5.72 -7.80 21.11
CA LEU A 80 -4.72 -7.59 20.08
C LEU A 80 -4.19 -6.16 20.20
N ILE A 81 -2.87 -6.00 20.06
CA ILE A 81 -2.21 -4.69 19.92
C ILE A 81 -1.65 -4.52 18.52
N THR A 82 -1.78 -3.32 17.98
CA THR A 82 -1.24 -2.86 16.70
C THR A 82 -0.86 -1.37 16.81
N ASN A 83 -0.38 -0.75 15.73
CA ASN A 83 -0.16 0.69 15.71
C ASN A 83 -1.47 1.49 15.58
N HIS A 84 -1.50 2.72 16.09
CA HIS A 84 -2.63 3.62 15.92
C HIS A 84 -2.84 3.94 14.44
N HIS A 85 -1.77 4.15 13.66
CA HIS A 85 -1.92 4.42 12.23
C HIS A 85 -2.57 3.25 11.46
N CYS A 86 -2.41 2.01 11.94
CA CYS A 86 -3.10 0.84 11.40
C CYS A 86 -4.60 0.83 11.70
N ALA A 87 -5.00 1.54 12.76
CA ALA A 87 -6.37 1.71 13.21
C ALA A 87 -6.99 3.03 12.75
N TYR A 88 -6.22 3.92 12.11
CA TYR A 88 -6.61 5.30 11.86
C TYR A 88 -7.92 5.40 11.08
N SER A 89 -8.03 4.64 9.98
CA SER A 89 -9.24 4.60 9.16
C SER A 89 -10.45 4.08 9.94
N ASP A 90 -10.25 3.13 10.86
CA ASP A 90 -11.34 2.55 11.65
C ASP A 90 -11.80 3.54 12.73
N ILE A 91 -10.86 4.23 13.40
CA ILE A 91 -11.15 5.28 14.38
C ILE A 91 -11.86 6.45 13.71
N HIS A 92 -11.39 6.85 12.52
CA HIS A 92 -12.01 7.87 11.68
C HIS A 92 -13.43 7.49 11.29
N ALA A 93 -13.67 6.25 10.86
CA ALA A 93 -14.99 5.77 10.46
C ALA A 93 -16.02 5.78 11.60
N PHE A 94 -15.58 5.70 12.86
CA PHE A 94 -16.46 5.84 14.02
C PHE A 94 -16.62 7.28 14.50
N SER A 95 -15.81 8.22 14.01
CA SER A 95 -15.83 9.60 14.46
C SER A 95 -16.96 10.39 13.79
N THR A 96 -17.62 11.26 14.54
CA THR A 96 -18.62 12.22 14.06
C THR A 96 -18.20 13.64 14.43
N PRO A 97 -18.86 14.69 13.89
CA PRO A 97 -18.63 16.05 14.36
C PRO A 97 -18.86 16.24 15.87
N GLU A 98 -19.74 15.45 16.47
CA GLU A 98 -20.05 15.47 17.91
C GLU A 98 -19.10 14.58 18.74
N GLU A 99 -18.63 13.46 18.17
CA GLU A 99 -17.73 12.51 18.83
C GLU A 99 -16.51 12.22 17.96
N ASN A 100 -15.45 13.02 18.11
CA ASN A 100 -14.22 12.85 17.34
C ASN A 100 -13.21 11.95 18.07
N TYR A 101 -13.26 10.64 17.81
CA TYR A 101 -12.35 9.68 18.44
C TYR A 101 -10.90 9.81 18.00
N LEU A 102 -10.61 10.48 16.87
CA LEU A 102 -9.23 10.83 16.53
C LEU A 102 -8.67 11.84 17.52
N GLU A 103 -9.42 12.90 17.84
CA GLU A 103 -8.95 13.98 18.72
C GLU A 103 -8.97 13.62 20.21
N GLU A 104 -9.99 12.87 20.64
CA GLU A 104 -10.22 12.55 22.06
C GLU A 104 -9.70 11.16 22.46
N GLY A 105 -9.43 10.30 21.47
CA GLY A 105 -9.19 8.88 21.69
C GLY A 105 -10.47 8.11 21.98
N PHE A 106 -10.33 6.78 22.12
CA PHE A 106 -11.44 5.86 22.40
C PHE A 106 -10.99 4.80 23.39
N TRP A 107 -11.84 4.45 24.36
CA TRP A 107 -11.56 3.40 25.35
C TRP A 107 -12.85 2.72 25.82
N ALA A 108 -13.10 1.50 25.34
CA ALA A 108 -14.19 0.67 25.83
C ALA A 108 -13.94 0.26 27.29
N ARG A 109 -14.88 0.56 28.19
CA ARG A 109 -14.80 0.18 29.61
C ARG A 109 -15.17 -1.28 29.85
N ASN A 110 -15.91 -1.86 28.92
CA ASN A 110 -16.39 -3.24 28.96
C ASN A 110 -16.61 -3.76 27.54
N VAL A 111 -16.81 -5.07 27.41
CA VAL A 111 -17.01 -5.78 26.13
C VAL A 111 -18.17 -5.22 25.30
N SER A 112 -19.25 -4.76 25.94
CA SER A 112 -20.40 -4.19 25.23
C SER A 112 -20.15 -2.81 24.62
N GLU A 113 -19.09 -2.12 25.03
CA GLU A 113 -18.69 -0.83 24.45
C GLU A 113 -17.69 -0.97 23.29
N GLU A 114 -17.13 -2.16 23.07
CA GLU A 114 -16.19 -2.40 21.97
C GLU A 114 -16.89 -2.25 20.62
N LYS A 115 -16.28 -1.49 19.68
CA LYS A 115 -16.92 -1.13 18.40
C LYS A 115 -16.61 -2.14 17.31
N PRO A 116 -17.60 -2.89 16.77
CA PRO A 116 -17.36 -3.83 15.67
C PRO A 116 -16.93 -3.11 14.41
N VAL A 117 -15.81 -3.51 13.81
CA VAL A 117 -15.27 -2.85 12.61
C VAL A 117 -15.71 -3.60 11.36
N PRO A 118 -16.65 -3.05 10.56
CA PRO A 118 -17.19 -3.77 9.41
C PRO A 118 -16.11 -4.14 8.39
N GLY A 119 -16.04 -5.41 8.02
CA GLY A 119 -15.12 -5.92 7.00
C GLY A 119 -13.65 -6.08 7.44
N LYS A 120 -13.31 -5.77 8.70
CA LYS A 120 -11.97 -5.98 9.26
C LYS A 120 -11.70 -7.47 9.47
N ASN A 121 -10.55 -7.95 9.01
CA ASN A 121 -10.16 -9.35 9.19
C ASN A 121 -8.78 -9.47 9.83
N VAL A 122 -8.64 -10.52 10.63
CA VAL A 122 -7.36 -10.90 11.23
C VAL A 122 -6.99 -12.31 10.76
N TYR A 123 -5.75 -12.45 10.30
CA TYR A 123 -5.22 -13.69 9.73
C TYR A 123 -4.06 -14.22 10.58
N PHE A 124 -4.22 -15.43 11.10
CA PHE A 124 -3.19 -16.18 11.81
C PHE A 124 -2.51 -17.14 10.85
N LEU A 125 -1.19 -17.03 10.66
CA LEU A 125 -0.45 -18.01 9.88
C LEU A 125 -0.48 -19.37 10.59
N ARG A 126 -1.04 -20.38 9.93
CA ARG A 126 -1.13 -21.76 10.45
C ARG A 126 -0.13 -22.66 9.77
N LYS A 127 -0.12 -22.68 8.44
CA LYS A 127 0.76 -23.59 7.69
C LYS A 127 1.44 -22.91 6.51
N VAL A 128 2.61 -23.42 6.15
CA VAL A 128 3.34 -23.04 4.94
C VAL A 128 3.81 -24.28 4.21
N PHE A 129 3.57 -24.32 2.90
CA PHE A 129 3.99 -25.38 2.01
C PHE A 129 4.85 -24.81 0.88
N ASP A 130 5.94 -25.51 0.52
CA ASP A 130 6.62 -25.26 -0.75
C ASP A 130 5.80 -25.88 -1.88
N VAL A 131 5.33 -25.04 -2.80
CA VAL A 131 4.48 -25.45 -3.92
C VAL A 131 5.16 -25.19 -5.27
N THR A 132 6.48 -24.98 -5.26
CA THR A 132 7.26 -24.62 -6.45
C THR A 132 7.05 -25.61 -7.58
N ASP A 133 7.22 -26.91 -7.34
CA ASP A 133 7.09 -27.94 -8.38
C ASP A 133 5.67 -28.00 -8.96
N ARG A 134 4.66 -27.83 -8.10
CA ARG A 134 3.26 -27.81 -8.49
C ARG A 134 2.94 -26.60 -9.36
N VAL A 135 3.47 -25.42 -9.02
CA VAL A 135 3.35 -24.21 -9.83
C VAL A 135 4.02 -24.40 -11.19
N LEU A 136 5.25 -24.92 -11.22
CA LEU A 136 5.99 -25.15 -12.47
C LEU A 136 5.25 -26.10 -13.41
N GLN A 137 4.60 -27.14 -12.90
CA GLN A 137 3.76 -28.05 -13.70
C GLN A 137 2.54 -27.38 -14.34
N LEU A 138 1.96 -26.37 -13.68
CA LEU A 138 0.73 -25.72 -14.13
C LEU A 138 0.99 -24.47 -14.99
N ARG A 139 2.13 -23.80 -14.79
CA ARG A 139 2.44 -22.49 -15.38
C ARG A 139 2.42 -22.50 -16.91
N ASP A 140 2.79 -23.61 -17.54
CA ASP A 140 2.83 -23.72 -19.00
C ASP A 140 1.43 -23.89 -19.62
N THR A 141 0.42 -24.22 -18.81
CA THR A 141 -0.96 -24.51 -19.30
C THR A 141 -2.00 -23.52 -18.80
N LEU A 142 -1.74 -22.83 -17.69
CA LEU A 142 -2.69 -21.91 -17.05
C LEU A 142 -2.08 -20.52 -16.91
N THR A 143 -2.92 -19.49 -17.09
CA THR A 143 -2.55 -18.14 -16.71
C THR A 143 -2.32 -18.05 -15.20
N GLY A 144 -1.40 -17.16 -14.76
CA GLY A 144 -1.04 -17.04 -13.34
C GLY A 144 -2.25 -16.90 -12.41
N ARG A 145 -3.24 -16.08 -12.79
CA ARG A 145 -4.49 -15.91 -12.02
C ARG A 145 -5.28 -17.21 -11.85
N ARG A 146 -5.44 -17.98 -12.94
CA ARG A 146 -6.19 -19.27 -12.90
C ARG A 146 -5.41 -20.33 -12.14
N MET A 147 -4.10 -20.34 -12.30
CA MET A 147 -3.20 -21.24 -11.58
C MET A 147 -3.26 -21.01 -10.07
N TYR A 148 -3.12 -19.77 -9.59
CA TYR A 148 -3.22 -19.47 -8.16
C TYR A 148 -4.60 -19.81 -7.60
N ALA A 149 -5.69 -19.43 -8.27
CA ALA A 149 -7.04 -19.76 -7.81
C ALA A 149 -7.29 -21.28 -7.70
N LEU A 150 -6.73 -22.07 -8.61
CA LEU A 150 -6.79 -23.53 -8.55
C LEU A 150 -6.03 -24.07 -7.33
N LEU A 151 -4.79 -23.61 -7.14
CA LEU A 151 -3.93 -24.06 -6.04
C LEU A 151 -4.46 -23.65 -4.67
N GLU A 152 -4.90 -22.41 -4.52
CA GLU A 152 -5.45 -21.90 -3.26
C GLU A 152 -6.70 -22.71 -2.87
N LYS A 153 -7.56 -23.05 -3.84
CA LYS A 153 -8.71 -23.93 -3.60
C LYS A 153 -8.31 -25.36 -3.21
N GLU A 154 -7.31 -25.93 -3.89
CA GLU A 154 -6.77 -27.26 -3.58
C GLU A 154 -6.27 -27.33 -2.13
N TYR A 155 -5.47 -26.33 -1.72
CA TYR A 155 -4.91 -26.26 -0.37
C TYR A 155 -5.95 -25.88 0.69
N GLN A 156 -6.94 -25.05 0.35
CA GLN A 156 -8.06 -24.75 1.24
C GLN A 156 -8.88 -26.02 1.53
N GLN A 157 -9.14 -26.86 0.53
CA GLN A 157 -9.81 -28.14 0.73
C GLN A 157 -8.98 -29.12 1.56
N MET A 158 -7.66 -29.12 1.37
CA MET A 158 -6.74 -29.99 2.12
C MET A 158 -6.60 -29.58 3.59
N THR A 159 -6.62 -28.27 3.88
CA THR A 159 -6.23 -27.74 5.20
C THR A 159 -7.39 -27.16 6.00
N GLY A 160 -8.49 -26.77 5.35
CA GLY A 160 -9.59 -26.02 5.96
C GLY A 160 -9.30 -24.54 6.22
N TYR A 161 -8.15 -24.03 5.79
CA TYR A 161 -7.70 -22.65 5.99
C TYR A 161 -7.80 -21.81 4.72
N ASP A 162 -7.89 -20.49 4.89
CA ASP A 162 -7.76 -19.57 3.76
C ASP A 162 -6.32 -19.61 3.25
N CYS A 163 -6.15 -19.84 1.95
CA CYS A 163 -4.85 -20.10 1.35
C CYS A 163 -4.46 -18.99 0.38
N MET A 164 -3.19 -18.56 0.45
CA MET A 164 -2.61 -17.57 -0.45
C MET A 164 -1.30 -18.08 -1.02
N CYS A 165 -1.23 -18.20 -2.34
CA CYS A 165 0.00 -18.55 -3.05
C CYS A 165 0.84 -17.29 -3.27
N ALA A 166 2.10 -17.32 -2.83
CA ALA A 166 3.02 -16.21 -3.04
C ALA A 166 4.29 -16.65 -3.75
N SER A 167 4.75 -15.81 -4.68
CA SER A 167 6.02 -15.95 -5.35
C SER A 167 7.14 -15.29 -4.54
N MET A 168 8.29 -15.96 -4.46
CA MET A 168 9.50 -15.43 -3.84
C MET A 168 10.61 -15.33 -4.87
N TRP A 169 11.47 -14.31 -4.72
CA TRP A 169 12.61 -14.03 -5.61
C TRP A 169 12.24 -14.06 -7.10
N SER A 170 11.25 -13.25 -7.47
CA SER A 170 10.80 -13.07 -8.85
C SER A 170 10.39 -14.37 -9.57
N GLY A 171 9.79 -15.32 -8.84
CA GLY A 171 9.30 -16.58 -9.43
C GLY A 171 10.24 -17.76 -9.30
N SER A 172 11.36 -17.65 -8.58
CA SER A 172 12.26 -18.79 -8.37
C SER A 172 11.71 -19.81 -7.36
N ARG A 173 10.86 -19.36 -6.42
CA ARG A 173 10.15 -20.21 -5.46
C ARG A 173 8.71 -19.76 -5.29
N TYR A 174 7.86 -20.70 -4.92
CA TYR A 174 6.46 -20.44 -4.60
C TYR A 174 6.08 -21.13 -3.30
N TYR A 175 5.44 -20.39 -2.41
CA TYR A 175 4.95 -20.91 -1.13
C TYR A 175 3.45 -20.69 -1.01
N MET A 176 2.75 -21.69 -0.49
CA MET A 176 1.37 -21.59 -0.09
C MET A 176 1.31 -21.28 1.40
N TYR A 177 0.72 -20.14 1.74
CA TYR A 177 0.49 -19.73 3.12
C TYR A 177 -0.97 -19.98 3.48
N CYS A 178 -1.20 -20.73 4.54
CA CYS A 178 -2.53 -21.12 5.02
C CYS A 178 -2.83 -20.37 6.32
N TYR A 179 -3.95 -19.65 6.34
CA TYR A 179 -4.35 -18.74 7.40
C TYR A 179 -5.67 -19.14 8.04
N GLN A 180 -5.72 -19.08 9.37
CA GLN A 180 -6.99 -19.01 10.07
C GLN A 180 -7.46 -17.55 10.05
N LYS A 181 -8.55 -17.30 9.35
CA LYS A 181 -9.21 -15.99 9.28
C LYS A 181 -10.24 -15.84 10.40
N TYR A 182 -10.31 -14.66 11.01
CA TYR A 182 -11.40 -14.20 11.87
C TYR A 182 -11.97 -12.87 11.36
N SER A 183 -13.30 -12.75 11.34
CA SER A 183 -14.03 -11.61 10.73
C SER A 183 -14.75 -10.72 11.75
N ASP A 184 -14.92 -11.15 13.01
CA ASP A 184 -15.44 -10.30 14.09
C ASP A 184 -14.28 -9.70 14.89
N VAL A 185 -13.91 -8.47 14.51
CA VAL A 185 -12.81 -7.71 15.10
C VAL A 185 -13.36 -6.38 15.58
N ARG A 186 -13.17 -6.09 16.86
CA ARG A 186 -13.76 -4.90 17.51
C ARG A 186 -12.68 -3.98 18.04
N LEU A 187 -12.82 -2.67 17.82
CA LEU A 187 -11.93 -1.67 18.40
C LEU A 187 -12.18 -1.59 19.90
N VAL A 188 -11.11 -1.68 20.69
CA VAL A 188 -11.13 -1.65 22.16
C VAL A 188 -10.62 -0.33 22.69
N GLY A 189 -9.54 0.19 22.11
CA GLY A 189 -9.04 1.49 22.52
C GLY A 189 -7.93 2.04 21.64
N ALA A 190 -7.86 3.36 21.59
CA ALA A 190 -6.86 4.13 20.87
C ALA A 190 -6.61 5.43 21.63
N PRO A 191 -5.34 5.84 21.87
CA PRO A 191 -5.05 7.16 22.38
C PRO A 191 -5.43 8.23 21.35
N PRO A 192 -5.63 9.49 21.76
CA PRO A 192 -5.84 10.59 20.83
C PRO A 192 -4.63 10.77 19.90
N VAL A 193 -4.85 11.32 18.70
CA VAL A 193 -3.80 11.59 17.69
C VAL A 193 -2.68 12.47 18.24
N SER A 194 -2.99 13.36 19.20
CA SER A 194 -2.00 14.17 19.90
C SER A 194 -0.96 13.36 20.67
N ILE A 195 -1.27 12.11 21.04
CA ILE A 195 -0.34 11.16 21.65
C ILE A 195 0.18 10.17 20.60
N ALA A 196 -0.74 9.58 19.83
CA ALA A 196 -0.41 8.53 18.86
C ALA A 196 0.49 9.00 17.72
N ALA A 197 0.24 10.21 17.22
CA ALA A 197 1.00 10.86 16.17
C ALA A 197 1.62 12.17 16.69
N TYR A 198 2.11 12.18 17.94
CA TYR A 198 2.79 13.36 18.50
C TYR A 198 3.90 13.87 17.57
N GLY A 199 3.93 15.19 17.34
CA GLY A 199 4.80 15.84 16.36
C GLY A 199 4.30 15.79 14.91
N GLY A 200 3.20 15.06 14.64
CA GLY A 200 2.55 14.98 13.33
C GLY A 200 3.53 14.59 12.22
N GLU A 201 3.39 15.28 11.09
CA GLU A 201 4.27 15.19 9.91
C GLU A 201 5.71 15.63 10.22
N THR A 202 5.91 16.62 11.12
CA THR A 202 7.27 17.11 11.45
C THR A 202 8.16 16.02 12.05
N ASP A 203 7.58 15.15 12.89
CA ASP A 203 8.28 14.04 13.52
C ASP A 203 8.06 12.71 12.77
N ASN A 204 7.38 12.73 11.62
CA ASN A 204 7.18 11.53 10.82
C ASN A 204 8.48 11.19 10.07
N TRP A 205 8.84 9.90 10.06
CA TRP A 205 10.14 9.41 9.56
C TRP A 205 11.43 9.93 10.25
N GLU A 206 11.32 10.70 11.34
CA GLU A 206 12.46 11.30 12.05
C GLU A 206 12.83 10.59 13.36
N TRP A 207 14.06 10.84 13.83
CA TRP A 207 14.55 10.49 15.17
C TRP A 207 15.32 11.67 15.77
N PRO A 208 15.12 12.07 17.04
CA PRO A 208 14.34 11.41 18.10
C PRO A 208 12.83 11.43 17.92
N GLN A 209 12.12 10.42 18.46
CA GLN A 209 10.66 10.31 18.35
C GLN A 209 10.00 10.01 19.70
N HIS A 210 8.79 10.57 19.90
CA HIS A 210 8.05 10.50 21.18
C HIS A 210 6.58 10.09 20.99
N LYS A 211 6.30 9.30 19.95
CA LYS A 211 4.94 8.87 19.57
C LYS A 211 4.46 7.68 20.40
N GLY A 212 3.24 7.76 20.92
CA GLY A 212 2.52 6.64 21.53
C GLY A 212 1.68 5.87 20.51
N ASP A 213 2.30 5.43 19.40
CA ASP A 213 1.61 4.88 18.23
C ASP A 213 1.12 3.44 18.47
N PHE A 214 -0.01 3.30 19.18
CA PHE A 214 -0.66 2.00 19.41
C PHE A 214 -2.19 2.10 19.39
N ALA A 215 -2.84 0.99 19.04
CA ALA A 215 -4.28 0.78 19.20
C ALA A 215 -4.54 -0.67 19.64
N LEU A 216 -5.71 -0.88 20.23
CA LEU A 216 -6.16 -2.14 20.77
C LEU A 216 -7.43 -2.60 20.07
N TYR A 217 -7.44 -3.87 19.67
CA TYR A 217 -8.61 -4.57 19.17
C TYR A 217 -8.87 -5.81 20.00
N ARG A 218 -10.04 -6.42 19.83
CA ARG A 218 -10.33 -7.76 20.31
C ARG A 218 -10.96 -8.58 19.20
N ILE A 219 -10.51 -9.83 19.09
CA ILE A 219 -11.05 -10.81 18.16
C ILE A 219 -12.14 -11.62 18.86
N TYR A 220 -13.23 -11.86 18.14
CA TYR A 220 -14.38 -12.63 18.60
C TYR A 220 -14.61 -13.86 17.72
N THR A 221 -15.28 -14.84 18.29
CA THR A 221 -15.64 -16.11 17.65
C THR A 221 -17.09 -16.46 17.94
N ALA A 222 -17.65 -17.41 17.19
CA ALA A 222 -18.87 -18.08 17.63
C ALA A 222 -18.65 -18.71 19.02
N PRO A 223 -19.73 -18.99 19.78
CA PRO A 223 -19.64 -19.60 21.11
C PRO A 223 -18.90 -20.94 21.17
N ASP A 224 -18.79 -21.66 20.04
CA ASP A 224 -18.03 -22.91 19.92
C ASP A 224 -16.53 -22.70 19.64
N GLY A 225 -16.07 -21.44 19.53
CA GLY A 225 -14.69 -21.07 19.23
C GLY A 225 -14.37 -20.97 17.72
N SER A 226 -15.31 -21.29 16.85
CA SER A 226 -15.11 -21.20 15.40
C SER A 226 -15.13 -19.74 14.90
N PRO A 227 -14.40 -19.40 13.83
CA PRO A 227 -14.50 -18.09 13.22
C PRO A 227 -15.93 -17.81 12.76
N ALA A 228 -16.41 -16.60 13.03
CA ALA A 228 -17.71 -16.13 12.62
C ALA A 228 -17.63 -14.68 12.16
N ASP A 229 -18.61 -14.28 11.37
CA ASP A 229 -18.90 -12.87 11.14
C ASP A 229 -19.45 -12.25 12.44
N TYR A 230 -19.56 -10.91 12.48
CA TYR A 230 -20.07 -10.20 13.63
C TYR A 230 -21.46 -10.71 14.06
N ASP A 231 -21.55 -11.11 15.33
CA ASP A 231 -22.79 -11.41 16.03
C ASP A 231 -22.68 -10.87 17.47
N PRO A 232 -23.72 -10.20 18.02
CA PRO A 232 -23.74 -9.78 19.42
C PRO A 232 -23.51 -10.92 20.43
N ALA A 233 -23.86 -12.17 20.08
CA ALA A 233 -23.67 -13.36 20.90
C ALA A 233 -22.27 -13.97 20.80
N ASN A 234 -21.42 -13.49 19.89
CA ASN A 234 -20.04 -13.94 19.80
C ASN A 234 -19.28 -13.66 21.10
N VAL A 235 -18.28 -14.51 21.37
CA VAL A 235 -17.46 -14.45 22.58
C VAL A 235 -16.01 -14.10 22.24
N PRO A 236 -15.25 -13.47 23.14
CA PRO A 236 -13.82 -13.23 22.94
C PRO A 236 -13.05 -14.50 22.59
N LEU A 237 -12.18 -14.41 21.59
CA LEU A 237 -11.28 -15.49 21.19
C LEU A 237 -10.42 -15.95 22.38
N VAL A 238 -10.39 -17.25 22.64
CA VAL A 238 -9.36 -17.89 23.46
C VAL A 238 -8.20 -18.26 22.53
N PRO A 239 -7.05 -17.57 22.58
CA PRO A 239 -6.00 -17.75 21.58
C PRO A 239 -5.10 -18.95 21.91
N ASP A 240 -4.54 -19.57 20.86
CA ASP A 240 -3.55 -20.66 21.04
C ASP A 240 -2.25 -20.17 21.67
N ALA A 241 -1.89 -18.89 21.42
CA ALA A 241 -0.70 -18.25 21.94
C ALA A 241 -0.92 -16.75 22.18
N LYS A 242 -0.17 -16.18 23.13
CA LYS A 242 -0.07 -14.75 23.37
C LYS A 242 1.36 -14.33 23.67
N LEU A 243 1.68 -13.07 23.39
CA LEU A 243 2.92 -12.44 23.81
C LEU A 243 2.80 -11.92 25.24
N THR A 244 3.87 -12.10 26.03
CA THR A 244 3.96 -11.51 27.37
C THR A 244 4.66 -10.16 27.29
N ILE A 245 4.07 -9.13 27.90
CA ILE A 245 4.64 -7.79 27.92
C ILE A 245 5.72 -7.71 29.01
N SER A 246 6.93 -7.31 28.63
CA SER A 246 8.04 -7.12 29.57
C SER A 246 7.97 -5.71 30.19
N ALA A 247 7.86 -5.64 31.52
CA ALA A 247 7.97 -4.39 32.27
C ALA A 247 9.41 -4.04 32.70
N LYS A 248 10.42 -4.79 32.23
CA LYS A 248 11.82 -4.62 32.65
C LYS A 248 12.55 -3.44 31.98
N GLY A 249 11.92 -2.82 30.99
CA GLY A 249 12.57 -1.85 30.11
C GLY A 249 13.52 -2.52 29.09
N ILE A 250 14.14 -1.69 28.25
CA ILE A 250 15.13 -2.08 27.24
C ILE A 250 16.39 -1.21 27.41
N ARG A 251 17.55 -1.76 27.06
CA ARG A 251 18.83 -1.05 27.09
C ARG A 251 19.54 -1.17 25.75
N GLU A 252 20.45 -0.25 25.49
CA GLU A 252 21.33 -0.32 24.33
C GLU A 252 22.07 -1.68 24.31
N GLY A 253 22.06 -2.34 23.16
CA GLY A 253 22.66 -3.66 22.95
C GLY A 253 21.76 -4.85 23.30
N ASP A 254 20.56 -4.65 23.84
CA ASP A 254 19.60 -5.74 24.03
C ASP A 254 19.15 -6.31 22.66
N PHE A 255 18.96 -7.64 22.59
CA PHE A 255 18.49 -8.31 21.39
C PHE A 255 17.01 -7.99 21.13
N VAL A 256 16.70 -7.57 19.91
CA VAL A 256 15.33 -7.33 19.43
C VAL A 256 15.12 -8.08 18.12
N MET A 257 13.95 -8.69 17.96
CA MET A 257 13.47 -9.33 16.74
C MET A 257 12.03 -8.90 16.50
N ALA A 258 11.72 -8.50 15.27
CA ALA A 258 10.35 -8.22 14.83
C ALA A 258 9.85 -9.36 13.94
N LEU A 259 8.60 -9.78 14.18
CA LEU A 259 7.85 -10.73 13.36
C LEU A 259 6.68 -9.97 12.77
N GLY A 260 6.42 -10.13 11.47
CA GLY A 260 5.32 -9.44 10.83
C GLY A 260 5.22 -9.74 9.34
N TYR A 261 4.38 -8.96 8.67
CA TYR A 261 3.96 -9.16 7.29
C TYR A 261 4.42 -7.96 6.43
N PRO A 262 5.73 -7.85 6.11
CA PRO A 262 6.19 -6.80 5.21
C PRO A 262 5.55 -6.99 3.83
N PHE A 263 4.92 -5.93 3.32
CA PHE A 263 4.16 -6.01 2.08
C PHE A 263 5.04 -6.22 0.85
N GLN A 264 6.04 -5.35 0.64
CA GLN A 264 6.91 -5.42 -0.53
C GLN A 264 8.30 -4.85 -0.24
N THR A 265 9.32 -5.43 -0.87
CA THR A 265 10.63 -4.79 -1.01
C THR A 265 11.12 -4.92 -2.45
N ASN A 266 12.07 -4.06 -2.85
CA ASN A 266 12.75 -4.18 -4.13
C ASN A 266 14.27 -4.12 -3.94
N ARG A 267 14.79 -5.01 -3.06
CA ARG A 267 16.22 -5.02 -2.70
C ARG A 267 17.14 -5.47 -3.84
N TYR A 268 16.61 -6.23 -4.79
CA TYR A 268 17.35 -6.72 -5.97
C TYR A 268 17.16 -5.82 -7.20
N ASN A 269 16.65 -4.60 -7.04
CA ASN A 269 16.51 -3.67 -8.16
C ASN A 269 17.87 -3.36 -8.82
N SER A 270 17.90 -3.18 -10.13
CA SER A 270 19.14 -2.80 -10.82
C SER A 270 19.51 -1.34 -10.53
N SER A 271 20.76 -0.96 -10.79
CA SER A 271 21.20 0.43 -10.70
C SER A 271 20.40 1.33 -11.65
N PHE A 272 20.00 0.81 -12.82
CA PHE A 272 19.11 1.50 -13.77
C PHE A 272 17.73 1.76 -13.16
N GLY A 273 17.11 0.75 -12.53
CA GLY A 273 15.81 0.91 -11.87
C GLY A 273 15.86 1.80 -10.62
N LEU A 274 16.98 1.82 -9.90
CA LEU A 274 17.18 2.79 -8.82
C LEU A 274 17.35 4.22 -9.36
N TYR A 275 18.06 4.38 -10.48
CA TYR A 275 18.22 5.67 -11.13
C TYR A 275 16.89 6.21 -11.66
N GLU A 276 16.10 5.41 -12.38
CA GLU A 276 14.76 5.79 -12.86
C GLU A 276 13.85 6.22 -11.70
N LYS A 277 13.88 5.51 -10.57
CA LYS A 277 13.16 5.94 -9.35
C LYS A 277 13.63 7.31 -8.85
N GLN A 278 14.95 7.49 -8.75
CA GLN A 278 15.57 8.70 -8.23
C GLN A 278 15.28 9.93 -9.11
N THR A 279 15.30 9.79 -10.42
CA THR A 279 15.30 10.93 -11.36
C THR A 279 14.01 11.10 -12.15
N VAL A 280 13.19 10.05 -12.28
CA VAL A 280 12.01 10.04 -13.16
C VAL A 280 10.73 9.94 -12.37
N THR A 281 10.54 8.87 -11.59
CA THR A 281 9.20 8.58 -11.01
C THR A 281 8.97 9.24 -9.66
N TYR A 282 9.86 9.06 -8.67
CA TYR A 282 9.61 9.60 -7.32
C TYR A 282 9.54 11.13 -7.26
N PRO A 283 10.33 11.90 -8.04
CA PRO A 283 10.17 13.35 -8.09
C PRO A 283 8.76 13.80 -8.49
N VAL A 284 8.11 13.08 -9.42
CA VAL A 284 6.74 13.36 -9.83
C VAL A 284 5.78 13.12 -8.67
N VAL A 285 5.89 11.96 -8.00
CA VAL A 285 5.06 11.62 -6.83
C VAL A 285 5.18 12.67 -5.73
N VAL A 286 6.41 13.07 -5.38
CA VAL A 286 6.65 14.06 -4.32
C VAL A 286 6.06 15.42 -4.71
N ARG A 287 6.27 15.88 -5.95
CA ARG A 287 5.74 17.17 -6.41
C ARG A 287 4.21 17.20 -6.39
N THR A 288 3.55 16.20 -6.96
CA THR A 288 2.08 16.19 -7.05
C THR A 288 1.42 16.02 -5.69
N SER A 289 1.95 15.13 -4.84
CA SER A 289 1.43 14.91 -3.50
C SER A 289 1.60 16.13 -2.61
N LYS A 290 2.74 16.85 -2.65
CA LYS A 290 2.91 18.12 -1.92
C LYS A 290 1.89 19.17 -2.33
N THR A 291 1.70 19.40 -3.62
CA THR A 291 0.68 20.34 -4.12
C THR A 291 -0.72 19.96 -3.63
N HIS A 292 -1.07 18.68 -3.67
CA HIS A 292 -2.38 18.21 -3.20
C HIS A 292 -2.55 18.37 -1.69
N LEU A 293 -1.53 18.01 -0.89
CA LEU A 293 -1.53 18.20 0.56
C LEU A 293 -1.65 19.67 0.95
N GLU A 294 -0.98 20.58 0.24
CA GLU A 294 -1.10 22.01 0.47
C GLU A 294 -2.53 22.51 0.22
N ILE A 295 -3.19 22.05 -0.85
CA ILE A 295 -4.59 22.36 -1.14
C ILE A 295 -5.46 21.81 -0.01
N MET A 296 -5.36 20.52 0.29
CA MET A 296 -6.14 19.87 1.34
C MET A 296 -5.99 20.59 2.69
N ASN A 297 -4.76 20.91 3.08
CA ASN A 297 -4.47 21.59 4.34
C ASN A 297 -5.18 22.95 4.43
N ARG A 298 -5.16 23.77 3.37
CA ARG A 298 -5.89 25.06 3.37
C ARG A 298 -7.38 24.90 3.61
N TRP A 299 -7.99 23.91 2.98
CA TRP A 299 -9.42 23.62 3.15
C TRP A 299 -9.72 23.04 4.54
N MET A 300 -8.90 22.12 5.03
CA MET A 300 -9.03 21.53 6.36
C MET A 300 -8.84 22.56 7.48
N GLU A 301 -7.95 23.54 7.31
CA GLU A 301 -7.78 24.64 8.26
C GLU A 301 -8.94 25.63 8.25
N SER A 302 -9.67 25.73 7.14
CA SER A 302 -10.81 26.65 7.01
C SER A 302 -12.10 26.14 7.65
N ASP A 303 -12.29 24.82 7.75
CA ASP A 303 -13.52 24.20 8.25
C ASP A 303 -13.24 22.86 8.96
N PRO A 304 -13.55 22.73 10.26
CA PRO A 304 -13.43 21.47 11.00
C PRO A 304 -14.19 20.29 10.39
N ALA A 305 -15.33 20.53 9.72
CA ALA A 305 -16.07 19.47 9.03
C ALA A 305 -15.27 18.93 7.83
N VAL A 306 -14.59 19.80 7.08
CA VAL A 306 -13.68 19.40 6.00
C VAL A 306 -12.44 18.71 6.57
N ARG A 307 -11.90 19.20 7.70
CA ARG A 307 -10.80 18.53 8.43
C ARG A 307 -11.16 17.09 8.76
N LEU A 308 -12.30 16.86 9.41
CA LEU A 308 -12.76 15.51 9.72
C LEU A 308 -12.98 14.71 8.44
N GLN A 309 -13.64 15.28 7.43
CA GLN A 309 -13.94 14.60 6.16
C GLN A 309 -12.68 14.09 5.44
N TYR A 310 -11.59 14.87 5.46
CA TYR A 310 -10.36 14.57 4.71
C TYR A 310 -9.21 14.02 5.57
N ALA A 311 -9.38 13.90 6.89
CA ALA A 311 -8.32 13.47 7.81
C ALA A 311 -7.60 12.17 7.37
N ASP A 312 -8.35 11.13 7.00
CA ASP A 312 -7.80 9.84 6.56
C ASP A 312 -7.08 9.92 5.21
N THR A 313 -7.65 10.68 4.26
CA THR A 313 -7.03 10.88 2.94
C THR A 313 -5.75 11.71 3.06
N TYR A 314 -5.77 12.76 3.89
CA TYR A 314 -4.59 13.60 4.17
C TYR A 314 -3.47 12.76 4.77
N PHE A 315 -3.77 12.03 5.84
CA PHE A 315 -2.81 11.19 6.55
C PHE A 315 -2.17 10.15 5.62
N SER A 316 -2.98 9.45 4.81
CA SER A 316 -2.50 8.46 3.86
C SER A 316 -1.59 9.06 2.79
N LEU A 317 -1.94 10.23 2.25
CA LEU A 317 -1.16 10.90 1.21
C LEU A 317 0.15 11.49 1.75
N ALA A 318 0.11 12.08 2.95
CA ALA A 318 1.27 12.67 3.61
C ALA A 318 2.33 11.60 3.89
N ASN A 319 1.92 10.46 4.44
CA ASN A 319 2.82 9.33 4.67
C ASN A 319 3.53 8.85 3.39
N VAL A 320 2.81 8.75 2.27
CA VAL A 320 3.41 8.36 0.98
C VAL A 320 4.36 9.43 0.45
N SER A 321 3.97 10.71 0.56
CA SER A 321 4.78 11.85 0.10
C SER A 321 6.15 11.87 0.81
N GLU A 322 6.13 11.84 2.13
CA GLU A 322 7.35 11.90 2.95
C GLU A 322 8.23 10.66 2.78
N LEU A 323 7.62 9.47 2.71
CA LEU A 323 8.36 8.24 2.42
C LEU A 323 9.13 8.36 1.09
N ARG A 324 8.47 8.85 0.03
CA ARG A 324 9.09 8.97 -1.30
C ARG A 324 10.16 10.06 -1.33
N GLU A 325 9.93 11.18 -0.64
CA GLU A 325 10.94 12.24 -0.50
C GLU A 325 12.17 11.71 0.26
N GLY A 326 11.96 11.04 1.38
CA GLY A 326 13.03 10.42 2.18
C GLY A 326 13.80 9.35 1.39
N GLU A 327 13.11 8.54 0.58
CA GLU A 327 13.74 7.58 -0.33
C GLU A 327 14.65 8.28 -1.36
N VAL A 328 14.16 9.32 -2.04
CA VAL A 328 14.98 10.07 -3.03
C VAL A 328 16.22 10.68 -2.37
N LEU A 329 16.04 11.34 -1.22
CA LEU A 329 17.14 11.94 -0.47
C LEU A 329 18.15 10.89 -0.02
N SER A 330 17.68 9.72 0.40
CA SER A 330 18.54 8.59 0.80
C SER A 330 19.31 8.01 -0.38
N LEU A 331 18.66 7.81 -1.54
CA LEU A 331 19.28 7.33 -2.77
C LEU A 331 20.49 8.21 -3.16
N ILE A 332 20.31 9.53 -3.07
CA ILE A 332 21.34 10.52 -3.37
C ILE A 332 22.43 10.52 -2.28
N ARG A 333 22.05 10.72 -1.01
CA ARG A 333 22.98 10.92 0.12
C ARG A 333 23.92 9.74 0.32
N HIS A 334 23.41 8.52 0.13
CA HIS A 334 24.16 7.29 0.35
C HIS A 334 24.70 6.67 -0.93
N ARG A 335 24.56 7.37 -2.08
CA ARG A 335 25.04 6.92 -3.39
C ARG A 335 24.59 5.50 -3.73
N PHE A 336 23.33 5.17 -3.45
CA PHE A 336 22.81 3.81 -3.60
C PHE A 336 22.92 3.30 -5.05
N VAL A 337 22.69 4.16 -6.04
CA VAL A 337 22.86 3.82 -7.46
C VAL A 337 24.31 3.39 -7.75
N ASP A 338 25.29 4.12 -7.24
CA ASP A 338 26.71 3.78 -7.44
C ASP A 338 27.09 2.50 -6.70
N ASN A 339 26.66 2.34 -5.45
CA ASN A 339 26.91 1.12 -4.69
C ASN A 339 26.32 -0.12 -5.42
N ARG A 340 25.13 0.01 -6.01
CA ARG A 340 24.52 -1.05 -6.82
C ARG A 340 25.33 -1.32 -8.09
N ARG A 341 25.88 -0.30 -8.78
CA ARG A 341 26.78 -0.49 -9.92
C ARG A 341 28.05 -1.27 -9.53
N GLU A 342 28.61 -1.00 -8.35
CA GLU A 342 29.77 -1.74 -7.83
C GLU A 342 29.45 -3.21 -7.53
N GLU A 343 28.24 -3.51 -7.03
CA GLU A 343 27.74 -4.87 -6.87
C GLU A 343 27.53 -5.56 -8.22
N GLU A 344 26.91 -4.87 -9.17
CA GLU A 344 26.65 -5.35 -10.53
C GLU A 344 27.93 -5.62 -11.31
N ALA A 345 29.01 -4.87 -11.07
CA ALA A 345 30.31 -5.16 -11.66
C ALA A 345 30.85 -6.55 -11.25
N LYS A 346 30.59 -6.99 -10.01
CA LYS A 346 30.94 -8.34 -9.54
C LYS A 346 30.06 -9.40 -10.21
N VAL A 347 28.79 -9.09 -10.44
CA VAL A 347 27.86 -9.98 -11.17
C VAL A 347 28.30 -10.13 -12.62
N ARG A 348 28.67 -9.03 -13.30
CA ARG A 348 29.23 -9.06 -14.67
C ARG A 348 30.48 -9.93 -14.74
N GLN A 349 31.40 -9.78 -13.78
CA GLN A 349 32.59 -10.63 -13.69
C GLN A 349 32.20 -12.10 -13.54
N TRP A 350 31.25 -12.43 -12.66
CA TRP A 350 30.75 -13.78 -12.47
C TRP A 350 30.10 -14.35 -13.75
N ILE A 351 29.28 -13.56 -14.46
CA ILE A 351 28.67 -13.95 -15.75
C ILE A 351 29.76 -14.32 -16.76
N SER A 352 30.80 -13.49 -16.88
CA SER A 352 31.92 -13.69 -17.81
C SER A 352 32.87 -14.83 -17.42
N ALA A 353 32.79 -15.34 -16.18
CA ALA A 353 33.73 -16.33 -15.67
C ALA A 353 33.48 -17.75 -16.21
N SER A 354 32.32 -18.02 -16.81
CA SER A 354 32.03 -19.33 -17.42
C SER A 354 31.19 -19.17 -18.69
N ALA A 355 31.41 -20.07 -19.66
CA ALA A 355 30.63 -20.11 -20.89
C ALA A 355 29.13 -20.33 -20.60
N ASN A 356 28.79 -21.18 -19.63
CA ASN A 356 27.41 -21.47 -19.24
C ASN A 356 26.68 -20.23 -18.69
N THR A 357 27.32 -19.47 -17.78
CA THR A 357 26.71 -18.23 -17.25
C THR A 357 26.65 -17.12 -18.29
N SER A 358 27.63 -17.05 -19.19
CA SER A 358 27.63 -16.11 -20.31
C SER A 358 26.53 -16.42 -21.32
N GLU A 359 26.27 -17.69 -21.60
CA GLU A 359 25.16 -18.10 -22.47
C GLU A 359 23.80 -17.72 -21.87
N LEU A 360 23.63 -17.86 -20.55
CA LEU A 360 22.37 -17.55 -19.88
C LEU A 360 22.13 -16.05 -19.64
N TRP A 361 23.17 -15.27 -19.35
CA TRP A 361 23.04 -13.90 -18.82
C TRP A 361 23.94 -12.86 -19.50
N GLY A 362 24.61 -13.21 -20.59
CA GLY A 362 25.64 -12.39 -21.22
C GLY A 362 25.18 -11.02 -21.70
N THR A 363 23.89 -10.85 -22.00
CA THR A 363 23.29 -9.59 -22.45
C THR A 363 22.49 -8.87 -21.38
N LEU A 364 22.37 -9.45 -20.17
CA LEU A 364 21.43 -9.01 -19.13
C LEU A 364 21.51 -7.51 -18.88
N PHE A 365 22.72 -6.97 -18.74
CA PHE A 365 22.88 -5.58 -18.37
C PHE A 365 22.78 -4.63 -19.55
N GLU A 366 23.18 -5.05 -20.75
CA GLU A 366 22.99 -4.31 -22.00
C GLU A 366 21.50 -4.19 -22.31
N ASP A 367 20.73 -5.25 -22.08
CA ASP A 367 19.27 -5.27 -22.26
C ASP A 367 18.58 -4.41 -21.20
N LEU A 368 19.03 -4.44 -19.94
CA LEU A 368 18.54 -3.54 -18.90
C LEU A 368 18.82 -2.06 -19.24
N GLU A 369 20.06 -1.72 -19.60
CA GLU A 369 20.44 -0.36 -19.98
C GLU A 369 19.58 0.14 -21.14
N TYR A 370 19.46 -0.68 -22.19
CA TYR A 370 18.63 -0.37 -23.34
C TYR A 370 17.17 -0.16 -22.91
N ALA A 371 16.57 -1.10 -22.19
CA ALA A 371 15.18 -1.04 -21.74
C ALA A 371 14.88 0.27 -21.01
N TYR A 372 15.64 0.57 -19.95
CA TYR A 372 15.43 1.78 -19.16
C TYR A 372 15.65 3.06 -19.98
N SER A 373 16.65 3.08 -20.87
CA SER A 373 16.93 4.27 -21.69
C SER A 373 15.80 4.59 -22.68
N VAL A 374 15.22 3.57 -23.32
CA VAL A 374 14.19 3.79 -24.35
C VAL A 374 12.81 4.02 -23.74
N THR A 375 12.56 3.56 -22.51
CA THR A 375 11.27 3.75 -21.83
C THR A 375 11.21 4.97 -20.92
N GLU A 376 12.31 5.68 -20.67
CA GLU A 376 12.38 6.76 -19.66
C GLU A 376 11.25 7.80 -19.81
N GLU A 377 11.06 8.36 -21.00
CA GLU A 377 10.02 9.38 -21.27
C GLU A 377 8.60 8.80 -21.13
N LEU A 378 8.42 7.53 -21.53
CA LEU A 378 7.16 6.82 -21.38
C LEU A 378 6.85 6.57 -19.89
N THR A 379 7.84 6.16 -19.10
CA THR A 379 7.72 5.98 -17.65
C THR A 379 7.34 7.30 -16.98
N ALA A 380 8.00 8.40 -17.34
CA ALA A 380 7.68 9.74 -16.82
C ALA A 380 6.24 10.12 -17.13
N ALA A 381 5.80 9.96 -18.39
CA ALA A 381 4.44 10.26 -18.81
C ALA A 381 3.39 9.40 -18.07
N ARG A 382 3.67 8.11 -17.87
CA ARG A 382 2.81 7.21 -17.08
C ARG A 382 2.69 7.65 -15.62
N GLU A 383 3.79 8.07 -14.99
CA GLU A 383 3.75 8.50 -13.60
C GLU A 383 2.97 9.82 -13.46
N TRP A 384 3.18 10.79 -14.36
CA TRP A 384 2.38 12.02 -14.38
C TRP A 384 0.90 11.73 -14.55
N TYR A 385 0.51 10.88 -15.49
CA TYR A 385 -0.88 10.46 -15.65
C TYR A 385 -1.47 9.82 -14.40
N LYS A 386 -0.71 8.92 -13.77
CA LYS A 386 -1.11 8.25 -12.54
C LYS A 386 -1.34 9.25 -11.42
N GLN A 387 -0.43 10.20 -11.25
CA GLN A 387 -0.44 11.17 -10.17
C GLN A 387 -1.39 12.35 -10.38
N THR A 388 -1.93 12.54 -11.58
CA THR A 388 -2.85 13.64 -11.93
C THR A 388 -4.24 13.14 -12.31
N ILE A 389 -4.38 12.46 -13.46
CA ILE A 389 -5.66 12.03 -14.03
C ILE A 389 -6.22 10.82 -13.28
N ILE A 390 -5.38 9.83 -12.94
CA ILE A 390 -5.85 8.63 -12.23
C ILE A 390 -6.20 8.94 -10.78
N SER A 391 -5.38 9.73 -10.10
CA SER A 391 -5.54 10.10 -8.68
C SER A 391 -6.70 11.07 -8.42
N SER A 392 -7.20 11.78 -9.44
CA SER A 392 -8.33 12.70 -9.30
C SER A 392 -9.60 11.96 -8.86
N ARG A 393 -10.14 12.34 -7.69
CA ARG A 393 -11.37 11.77 -7.15
C ARG A 393 -12.58 12.14 -8.01
N PHE A 394 -12.59 13.35 -8.58
CA PHE A 394 -13.56 13.80 -9.56
C PHE A 394 -13.59 12.88 -10.79
N LEU A 395 -12.43 12.63 -11.41
CA LEU A 395 -12.36 11.78 -12.61
C LEU A 395 -12.59 10.29 -12.30
N LEU A 396 -12.33 9.82 -11.08
CA LEU A 396 -12.62 8.45 -10.68
C LEU A 396 -14.11 8.11 -10.86
N MET A 397 -15.00 9.05 -10.53
CA MET A 397 -16.45 8.83 -10.66
C MET A 397 -16.85 8.62 -12.13
N ALA A 398 -16.37 9.50 -13.02
CA ALA A 398 -16.57 9.35 -14.46
C ALA A 398 -15.98 8.04 -15.00
N ARG A 399 -14.81 7.62 -14.52
CA ARG A 399 -14.19 6.34 -14.91
C ARG A 399 -15.04 5.13 -14.52
N ARG A 400 -15.77 5.20 -13.39
CA ARG A 400 -16.64 4.12 -12.91
C ARG A 400 -17.91 3.94 -13.77
N VAL A 401 -18.24 4.86 -14.67
CA VAL A 401 -19.31 4.69 -15.68
C VAL A 401 -19.06 3.48 -16.58
N ALA A 402 -17.81 3.05 -16.75
CA ALA A 402 -17.49 1.81 -17.46
C ALA A 402 -18.23 0.57 -16.89
N GLY A 403 -18.54 0.58 -15.59
CA GLY A 403 -19.36 -0.45 -14.95
C GLY A 403 -20.81 -0.45 -15.44
N LEU A 404 -21.40 0.73 -15.64
CA LEU A 404 -22.76 0.87 -16.18
C LEU A 404 -22.86 0.30 -17.59
N ARG A 405 -21.84 0.51 -18.45
CA ARG A 405 -21.81 -0.09 -19.79
C ARG A 405 -21.88 -1.63 -19.75
N ALA A 406 -21.26 -2.26 -18.76
CA ALA A 406 -21.33 -3.71 -18.60
C ALA A 406 -22.75 -4.16 -18.20
N GLU A 407 -23.42 -3.42 -17.31
CA GLU A 407 -24.80 -3.68 -16.91
C GLU A 407 -25.80 -3.47 -18.05
N VAL A 408 -25.68 -2.37 -18.79
CA VAL A 408 -26.48 -2.05 -19.99
C VAL A 408 -26.41 -3.20 -21.00
N ARG A 409 -25.19 -3.67 -21.32
CA ARG A 409 -24.99 -4.83 -22.22
C ARG A 409 -25.59 -6.12 -21.67
N ARG A 410 -25.43 -6.40 -20.37
CA ARG A 410 -25.94 -7.62 -19.73
C ARG A 410 -27.46 -7.69 -19.76
N ASN A 411 -28.12 -6.55 -19.62
CA ASN A 411 -29.57 -6.44 -19.54
C ASN A 411 -30.22 -6.15 -20.91
N GLY A 412 -29.45 -6.03 -21.99
CA GLY A 412 -29.98 -5.78 -23.33
C GLY A 412 -30.72 -4.46 -23.47
N THR A 413 -30.33 -3.45 -22.69
CA THR A 413 -30.88 -2.08 -22.76
C THR A 413 -29.80 -1.12 -23.25
N ASP A 414 -30.17 0.12 -23.54
CA ASP A 414 -29.29 1.28 -23.77
C ASP A 414 -29.45 2.35 -22.67
N THR A 415 -30.43 2.18 -21.79
CA THR A 415 -30.87 3.16 -20.82
C THR A 415 -30.39 2.75 -19.43
N VAL A 416 -29.72 3.67 -18.74
CA VAL A 416 -29.35 3.54 -17.33
C VAL A 416 -30.44 4.17 -16.49
N ASP A 417 -31.01 3.38 -15.59
CA ASP A 417 -31.99 3.84 -14.60
C ASP A 417 -31.57 3.35 -13.22
N CYS A 418 -30.96 4.23 -12.42
CA CYS A 418 -30.43 3.88 -11.11
C CYS A 418 -31.51 3.60 -10.05
N THR A 419 -32.79 3.78 -10.36
CA THR A 419 -33.89 3.34 -9.50
C THR A 419 -34.15 1.83 -9.60
N ARG A 420 -33.61 1.17 -10.63
CA ARG A 420 -33.70 -0.27 -10.83
C ARG A 420 -32.54 -1.01 -10.17
N ASP A 421 -32.80 -2.23 -9.72
CA ASP A 421 -31.87 -3.03 -8.92
C ASP A 421 -30.51 -3.23 -9.62
N GLU A 422 -30.52 -3.48 -10.92
CA GLU A 422 -29.32 -3.72 -11.74
C GLU A 422 -28.33 -2.54 -11.74
N PHE A 423 -28.82 -1.30 -11.61
CA PHE A 423 -28.00 -0.08 -11.62
C PHE A 423 -27.86 0.55 -10.23
N SER A 424 -28.73 0.19 -9.27
CA SER A 424 -28.75 0.74 -7.91
C SER A 424 -27.41 0.66 -7.18
N SER A 425 -26.61 -0.38 -7.47
CA SER A 425 -25.30 -0.59 -6.87
C SER A 425 -24.27 0.47 -7.29
N TYR A 426 -24.37 0.98 -8.53
CA TYR A 426 -23.53 2.07 -9.00
C TYR A 426 -23.88 3.36 -8.25
N TYR A 427 -25.17 3.69 -8.21
CA TYR A 427 -25.66 4.90 -7.55
C TYR A 427 -25.29 4.93 -6.06
N ARG A 428 -25.59 3.87 -5.31
CA ARG A 428 -25.23 3.79 -3.88
C ARG A 428 -23.73 4.00 -3.65
N ARG A 429 -22.88 3.29 -4.41
CA ARG A 429 -21.42 3.44 -4.31
C ARG A 429 -20.94 4.85 -4.60
N MET A 430 -21.57 5.57 -5.53
CA MET A 430 -21.20 6.96 -5.84
C MET A 430 -21.69 7.92 -4.76
N MET A 431 -22.90 7.71 -4.22
CA MET A 431 -23.41 8.50 -3.09
C MET A 431 -22.53 8.33 -1.84
N ASP A 432 -22.07 7.12 -1.55
CA ASP A 432 -21.15 6.86 -0.45
C ASP A 432 -19.79 7.53 -0.70
N TYR A 433 -19.32 7.54 -1.94
CA TYR A 433 -18.07 8.18 -2.33
C TYR A 433 -18.07 9.69 -2.05
N TYR A 434 -19.23 10.35 -2.20
CA TYR A 434 -19.38 11.76 -1.89
C TYR A 434 -19.26 12.10 -0.39
N ASN A 435 -19.32 11.11 0.51
CA ASN A 435 -19.13 11.36 1.94
C ASN A 435 -17.71 11.87 2.25
N GLY A 436 -16.71 11.53 1.42
CA GLY A 436 -15.33 12.01 1.53
C GLY A 436 -14.92 12.98 0.40
N TYR A 437 -15.87 13.73 -0.17
CA TYR A 437 -15.65 14.59 -1.33
C TYR A 437 -16.16 16.01 -1.07
N HIS A 438 -15.29 16.99 -1.16
CA HIS A 438 -15.61 18.41 -1.09
C HIS A 438 -15.45 19.07 -2.47
N PRO A 439 -16.53 19.50 -3.15
CA PRO A 439 -16.47 19.98 -4.54
C PRO A 439 -15.45 21.10 -4.79
N GLY A 440 -15.34 22.07 -3.87
CA GLY A 440 -14.40 23.17 -4.02
C GLY A 440 -12.94 22.73 -3.97
N LEU A 441 -12.62 21.79 -3.06
CA LEU A 441 -11.28 21.25 -2.89
C LEU A 441 -10.89 20.42 -4.11
N GLU A 442 -11.81 19.55 -4.54
CA GLU A 442 -11.59 18.65 -5.68
C GLU A 442 -11.49 19.40 -7.01
N LYS A 443 -12.21 20.51 -7.16
CA LYS A 443 -12.04 21.42 -8.30
C LYS A 443 -10.64 22.02 -8.30
N GLU A 444 -10.20 22.60 -7.18
CA GLU A 444 -8.88 23.22 -7.08
C GLU A 444 -7.75 22.21 -7.35
N TRP A 445 -7.86 21.01 -6.78
CA TRP A 445 -6.94 19.91 -7.06
C TRP A 445 -6.96 19.51 -8.54
N PHE A 446 -8.13 19.28 -9.13
CA PHE A 446 -8.25 18.88 -10.53
C PHE A 446 -7.67 19.92 -11.50
N VAL A 447 -7.89 21.21 -11.23
CA VAL A 447 -7.31 22.31 -12.03
C VAL A 447 -5.79 22.27 -11.98
N SER A 448 -5.21 22.09 -10.79
CA SER A 448 -3.75 21.96 -10.65
C SER A 448 -3.22 20.70 -11.34
N ALA A 449 -3.89 19.56 -11.14
CA ALA A 449 -3.50 18.27 -11.68
C ALA A 449 -3.54 18.25 -13.22
N LEU A 450 -4.58 18.79 -13.85
CA LEU A 450 -4.68 18.83 -15.32
C LEU A 450 -3.63 19.77 -15.92
N ARG A 451 -3.33 20.90 -15.26
CA ARG A 451 -2.24 21.79 -15.67
C ARG A 451 -0.90 21.05 -15.65
N ASP A 452 -0.57 20.42 -14.52
CA ASP A 452 0.68 19.67 -14.37
C ASP A 452 0.78 18.54 -15.41
N PHE A 453 -0.34 17.84 -15.69
CA PHE A 453 -0.39 16.84 -16.76
C PHE A 453 -0.05 17.44 -18.13
N CYS A 454 -0.72 18.53 -18.53
CA CYS A 454 -0.49 19.16 -19.84
C CYS A 454 0.91 19.77 -19.98
N GLU A 455 1.53 20.19 -18.88
CA GLU A 455 2.90 20.72 -18.88
C GLU A 455 3.96 19.62 -19.03
N ASN A 456 3.74 18.44 -18.45
CA ASN A 456 4.78 17.42 -18.29
C ASN A 456 4.56 16.16 -19.12
N VAL A 457 3.37 15.94 -19.68
CA VAL A 457 3.08 14.79 -20.55
C VAL A 457 3.12 15.22 -22.01
N PRO A 458 3.97 14.63 -22.86
CA PRO A 458 4.03 14.96 -24.28
C PRO A 458 2.67 14.80 -24.99
N ARG A 459 2.32 15.77 -25.85
CA ARG A 459 1.03 15.80 -26.58
C ARG A 459 0.72 14.53 -27.37
N ARG A 460 1.73 13.77 -27.82
CA ARG A 460 1.54 12.49 -28.53
C ARG A 460 0.89 11.40 -27.67
N TYR A 461 0.92 11.56 -26.34
CA TYR A 461 0.22 10.67 -25.42
C TYR A 461 -1.20 11.15 -25.07
N TRP A 462 -1.61 12.31 -25.57
CA TRP A 462 -2.95 12.83 -25.33
C TRP A 462 -3.93 12.20 -26.33
N GLY A 463 -5.17 12.04 -25.88
CA GLY A 463 -6.28 11.71 -26.76
C GLY A 463 -6.79 12.92 -27.53
N GLU A 464 -7.69 12.64 -28.46
CA GLU A 464 -8.26 13.64 -29.36
C GLU A 464 -9.06 14.71 -28.59
N TYR A 465 -9.90 14.30 -27.63
CA TYR A 465 -10.70 15.22 -26.82
C TYR A 465 -9.84 16.25 -26.06
N LEU A 466 -8.84 15.80 -25.29
CA LEU A 466 -7.94 16.68 -24.55
C LEU A 466 -7.18 17.61 -25.50
N SER A 467 -6.64 17.07 -26.60
CA SER A 467 -5.90 17.88 -27.58
C SER A 467 -6.78 18.98 -28.18
N SER A 468 -7.97 18.61 -28.67
CA SER A 468 -8.93 19.53 -29.29
C SER A 468 -9.42 20.59 -28.32
N ARG A 469 -9.76 20.21 -27.08
CA ARG A 469 -10.23 21.15 -26.07
C ARG A 469 -9.11 22.05 -25.57
N TYR A 470 -7.89 21.52 -25.39
CA TYR A 470 -6.74 22.33 -25.02
C TYR A 470 -6.45 23.42 -26.06
N ASP A 471 -6.51 23.09 -27.35
CA ASP A 471 -6.36 24.07 -28.43
C ASP A 471 -7.52 25.08 -28.47
N HIS A 472 -8.77 24.63 -28.23
CA HIS A 472 -9.93 25.51 -28.11
C HIS A 472 -9.78 26.55 -26.99
N PHE A 473 -9.13 26.19 -25.88
CA PHE A 473 -8.79 27.11 -24.79
C PHE A 473 -7.44 27.83 -24.98
N ASN A 474 -6.87 27.81 -26.18
CA ASN A 474 -5.59 28.45 -26.52
C ASN A 474 -4.41 28.02 -25.63
N GLY A 475 -4.42 26.75 -25.20
CA GLY A 475 -3.40 26.18 -24.33
C GLY A 475 -3.56 26.48 -22.84
N ASP A 476 -4.66 27.10 -22.42
CA ASP A 476 -4.98 27.34 -21.01
C ASP A 476 -5.58 26.08 -20.36
N ALA A 477 -4.72 25.24 -19.79
CA ALA A 477 -5.13 24.01 -19.10
C ALA A 477 -6.05 24.28 -17.89
N SER A 478 -5.87 25.42 -17.21
CA SER A 478 -6.67 25.75 -16.02
C SER A 478 -8.10 26.09 -16.41
N ARG A 479 -8.30 26.94 -17.43
CA ARG A 479 -9.64 27.23 -17.97
C ARG A 479 -10.32 25.99 -18.54
N LEU A 480 -9.56 25.13 -19.21
CA LEU A 480 -10.06 23.83 -19.67
C LEU A 480 -10.57 22.99 -18.48
N ALA A 481 -9.77 22.84 -17.42
CA ALA A 481 -10.14 22.06 -16.25
C ALA A 481 -11.40 22.63 -15.56
N GLU A 482 -11.46 23.94 -15.36
CA GLU A 482 -12.64 24.61 -14.80
C GLU A 482 -13.88 24.34 -15.64
N ASN A 483 -13.78 24.47 -16.97
CA ASN A 483 -14.87 24.19 -17.88
C ASN A 483 -15.35 22.74 -17.80
N ILE A 484 -14.43 21.77 -17.74
CA ILE A 484 -14.77 20.34 -17.60
C ILE A 484 -15.49 20.10 -16.28
N PHE A 485 -14.96 20.63 -15.17
CA PHE A 485 -15.53 20.42 -13.83
C PHE A 485 -16.94 21.03 -13.73
N ASP A 486 -17.09 22.29 -14.15
CA ASP A 486 -18.35 23.03 -13.99
C ASP A 486 -19.48 22.47 -14.87
N ASN A 487 -19.15 21.82 -15.98
CA ASN A 487 -20.12 21.21 -16.90
C ASN A 487 -20.29 19.70 -16.71
N SER A 488 -19.67 19.09 -15.69
CA SER A 488 -19.80 17.66 -15.43
C SER A 488 -20.89 17.36 -14.41
N VAL A 489 -21.63 16.27 -14.61
CA VAL A 489 -22.62 15.75 -13.65
C VAL A 489 -21.96 15.18 -12.38
N PHE A 490 -20.66 14.86 -12.43
CA PHE A 490 -19.88 14.29 -11.33
C PHE A 490 -19.28 15.34 -10.38
N ARG A 491 -19.57 16.63 -10.59
CA ARG A 491 -18.92 17.72 -9.85
C ARG A 491 -19.31 17.81 -8.36
N SER A 492 -20.49 17.31 -8.02
CA SER A 492 -21.06 17.38 -6.67
C SER A 492 -22.09 16.27 -6.43
N ARG A 493 -22.36 16.00 -5.14
CA ARG A 493 -23.35 15.03 -4.71
C ARG A 493 -24.73 15.34 -5.28
N GLU A 494 -25.13 16.61 -5.23
CA GLU A 494 -26.43 17.09 -5.69
C GLU A 494 -26.56 16.94 -7.21
N SER A 495 -25.54 17.38 -7.96
CA SER A 495 -25.55 17.24 -9.43
C SER A 495 -25.61 15.77 -9.86
N PHE A 496 -24.88 14.88 -9.18
CA PHE A 496 -24.90 13.46 -9.49
C PHE A 496 -26.27 12.86 -9.14
N ARG A 497 -26.79 13.15 -7.94
CA ARG A 497 -28.10 12.68 -7.49
C ARG A 497 -29.19 13.09 -8.48
N ASP A 498 -29.28 14.37 -8.78
CA ASP A 498 -30.38 14.92 -9.57
C ASP A 498 -30.37 14.38 -11.01
N TYR A 499 -29.17 14.12 -11.57
CA TYR A 499 -29.04 13.49 -12.88
C TYR A 499 -29.35 11.99 -12.87
N PHE A 500 -28.76 11.22 -11.94
CA PHE A 500 -28.90 9.76 -11.95
C PHE A 500 -30.22 9.23 -11.34
N LEU A 501 -31.07 10.09 -10.76
CA LEU A 501 -32.42 9.71 -10.34
C LEU A 501 -33.43 9.65 -11.50
N THR A 502 -33.04 10.05 -12.70
CA THR A 502 -33.84 9.89 -13.92
C THR A 502 -33.15 8.95 -14.92
N PRO A 503 -33.92 8.25 -15.78
CA PRO A 503 -33.33 7.41 -16.82
C PRO A 503 -32.57 8.23 -17.88
N HIS A 504 -31.39 7.75 -18.27
CA HIS A 504 -30.56 8.38 -19.31
C HIS A 504 -29.97 7.33 -20.26
N LEU A 505 -29.78 7.70 -21.53
CA LEU A 505 -29.05 6.83 -22.45
C LEU A 505 -27.60 6.75 -22.02
N ILE A 506 -27.00 5.56 -22.08
CA ILE A 506 -25.59 5.36 -21.71
C ILE A 506 -24.65 6.28 -22.50
N ASP A 507 -25.00 6.62 -23.74
CA ASP A 507 -24.21 7.52 -24.58
C ASP A 507 -24.29 8.98 -24.15
N GLU A 508 -25.41 9.44 -23.59
CA GLU A 508 -25.52 10.77 -22.97
C GLU A 508 -24.58 10.89 -21.76
N ILE A 509 -24.53 9.84 -20.94
CA ILE A 509 -23.62 9.79 -19.77
C ILE A 509 -22.16 9.80 -20.22
N ASN A 510 -21.83 9.09 -21.31
CA ASN A 510 -20.46 9.07 -21.84
C ASN A 510 -20.06 10.38 -22.52
N ALA A 511 -21.03 11.21 -22.92
CA ALA A 511 -20.79 12.54 -23.48
C ALA A 511 -20.43 13.57 -22.40
N ASP A 512 -20.56 13.24 -21.11
CA ASP A 512 -20.08 14.10 -20.01
C ASP A 512 -18.58 14.45 -20.21
N PRO A 513 -18.18 15.71 -20.02
CA PRO A 513 -16.80 16.14 -20.28
C PRO A 513 -15.76 15.39 -19.43
N ALA A 514 -16.10 14.93 -18.21
CA ALA A 514 -15.20 14.13 -17.39
C ALA A 514 -15.06 12.69 -17.92
N CYS A 515 -16.12 12.12 -18.52
CA CYS A 515 -16.06 10.84 -19.22
C CYS A 515 -15.19 10.94 -20.49
N LEU A 516 -15.40 12.00 -21.27
CA LEU A 516 -14.61 12.26 -22.49
C LEU A 516 -13.13 12.48 -22.17
N LEU A 517 -12.81 13.20 -21.09
CA LEU A 517 -11.42 13.35 -20.64
C LEU A 517 -10.79 12.02 -20.23
N ASN A 518 -11.51 11.17 -19.48
CA ASN A 518 -11.01 9.82 -19.12
C ASN A 518 -10.77 8.94 -20.36
N HIS A 519 -11.57 9.09 -21.42
CA HIS A 519 -11.31 8.40 -22.70
C HIS A 519 -10.21 9.07 -23.54
N SER A 520 -9.78 10.27 -23.15
CA SER A 520 -8.70 11.00 -23.80
C SER A 520 -7.31 10.59 -23.32
N TYR A 521 -7.22 9.44 -22.66
CA TYR A 521 -5.97 8.79 -22.31
C TYR A 521 -6.26 7.30 -22.11
N ASP A 522 -5.49 6.42 -22.73
CA ASP A 522 -5.75 4.99 -22.65
C ASP A 522 -4.48 4.19 -22.37
N THR A 523 -4.51 3.38 -21.31
CA THR A 523 -3.40 2.52 -20.87
C THR A 523 -2.90 1.58 -21.98
N PRO A 524 -3.75 0.95 -22.82
CA PRO A 524 -3.36 0.29 -24.06
C PRO A 524 -2.34 1.03 -24.92
N ARG A 525 -2.49 2.33 -25.17
CA ARG A 525 -1.52 3.10 -25.99
C ARG A 525 -0.13 3.12 -25.36
N PHE A 526 -0.09 3.23 -24.03
CA PHE A 526 1.16 3.14 -23.30
C PHE A 526 1.79 1.76 -23.39
N ASN A 527 0.98 0.70 -23.30
CA ASN A 527 1.46 -0.67 -23.40
C ASN A 527 1.95 -0.99 -24.81
N GLU A 528 1.24 -0.53 -25.84
CA GLU A 528 1.65 -0.66 -27.24
C GLU A 528 2.97 0.04 -27.51
N GLU A 529 3.13 1.27 -27.00
CA GLU A 529 4.38 2.02 -27.15
C GLU A 529 5.55 1.37 -26.41
N GLU A 530 5.33 0.89 -25.19
CA GLU A 530 6.34 0.12 -24.44
C GLU A 530 6.75 -1.15 -25.21
N ASN A 531 5.78 -1.91 -25.71
CA ASN A 531 6.06 -3.10 -26.52
C ASN A 531 6.83 -2.76 -27.80
N ARG A 532 6.53 -1.62 -28.44
CA ARG A 532 7.26 -1.13 -29.61
C ARG A 532 8.71 -0.76 -29.27
N LEU A 533 8.92 -0.09 -28.14
CA LEU A 533 10.24 0.33 -27.67
C LEU A 533 11.10 -0.86 -27.24
N LEU A 534 10.51 -1.86 -26.58
CA LEU A 534 11.21 -3.04 -26.06
C LEU A 534 11.29 -4.20 -27.07
N GLY A 535 10.58 -4.14 -28.19
CA GLY A 535 10.52 -5.23 -29.18
C GLY A 535 11.87 -5.65 -29.76
N THR A 536 12.88 -4.80 -29.68
CA THR A 536 14.29 -5.05 -30.06
C THR A 536 15.03 -5.98 -29.10
N ILE A 537 14.67 -6.01 -27.81
CA ILE A 537 15.25 -6.96 -26.84
C ILE A 537 14.80 -8.38 -27.19
N ASN A 538 13.52 -8.56 -27.51
CA ASN A 538 12.95 -9.87 -27.88
C ASN A 538 13.45 -10.40 -29.24
N ALA A 539 14.14 -9.57 -30.03
CA ALA A 539 14.63 -9.91 -31.37
C ALA A 539 16.14 -10.26 -31.41
N ARG A 540 16.85 -10.11 -30.28
CA ARG A 540 18.25 -10.50 -30.09
C ARG A 540 18.31 -11.85 -29.39
#